data_AF-A0A5P9ES54-F1
#
_entry.id   AF-A0A5P9ES54-F1
#
_cell.length_a   1.000
_cell.length_b   1.000
_cell.length_c   1.000
_cell.angle_alpha   90.00
_cell.angle_beta   90.00
_cell.angle_gamma   90.00
#
_symmetry.space_group_name_H-M   'P 1'
#
loop_
_entity.id
_entity.type
_entity.pdbx_description
1 polymer ?
#
loop_
_entity_poly.entity_id
_entity_poly.type
_entity_poly.pdbx_seq_one_letter_code
_entity_poly.pdbx_strand_id
1 'polypeptide(L)'
;MEKITLKITKSFSSPVFGEVNAGEEREFSEPFASQLIEMNLAEQIKLADDVIDFEPLAEKVDLSDQSQPLESEAGANNPESSQ
;
A
#
# COMPACT_ATOMS: atom_id res chain seq x y z
N MET A 1 14.80 28.33 2.60
CA MET A 1 14.40 27.21 3.47
C MET A 1 13.10 26.67 2.93
N GLU A 2 13.06 25.39 2.57
CA GLU A 2 11.86 24.73 2.04
C GLU A 2 10.91 24.37 3.19
N LYS A 3 9.60 24.49 2.92
CA LYS A 3 8.52 24.16 3.87
C LYS A 3 7.68 23.02 3.32
N ILE A 4 7.28 22.13 4.19
CA ILE A 4 6.47 20.96 3.89
C ILE A 4 5.21 21.01 4.75
N THR A 5 4.05 20.88 4.11
CA THR A 5 2.76 20.75 4.80
C THR A 5 2.56 19.32 5.28
N LEU A 6 2.38 19.16 6.59
CA LEU A 6 2.08 17.87 7.19
C LEU A 6 0.70 17.86 7.83
N LYS A 7 0.05 16.70 7.77
CA LYS A 7 -1.13 16.38 8.58
C LYS A 7 -0.68 15.74 9.88
N ILE A 8 -0.98 16.35 11.00
CA ILE A 8 -0.65 15.81 12.31
C ILE A 8 -1.57 14.63 12.60
N THR A 9 -1.00 13.46 12.86
CA THR A 9 -1.77 12.24 13.14
C THR A 9 -1.92 11.98 14.63
N LYS A 10 -1.05 12.57 15.45
CA LYS A 10 -1.09 12.47 16.92
C LYS A 10 -0.79 13.82 17.58
N SER A 11 -1.52 14.14 18.64
CA SER A 11 -1.27 15.36 19.40
C SER A 11 0.07 15.26 20.14
N PHE A 12 0.86 16.33 20.14
CA PHE A 12 2.12 16.44 20.87
C PHE A 12 2.39 17.88 21.30
N SER A 13 3.23 18.04 22.32
CA SER A 13 3.72 19.34 22.76
C SER A 13 5.20 19.46 22.39
N SER A 14 5.58 20.56 21.75
CA SER A 14 6.95 20.85 21.37
C SER A 14 7.40 22.19 21.96
N PRO A 15 8.64 22.31 22.46
CA PRO A 15 9.17 23.60 22.89
C PRO A 15 9.32 24.59 21.72
N VAL A 16 9.36 24.10 20.48
CA VAL A 16 9.53 24.92 19.28
C VAL A 16 8.17 25.34 18.70
N PHE A 17 7.19 24.42 18.70
CA PHE A 17 5.91 24.62 18.01
C PHE A 17 4.70 24.76 18.94
N GLY A 18 4.90 24.67 20.25
CA GLY A 18 3.83 24.66 21.25
C GLY A 18 3.03 23.36 21.22
N GLU A 19 1.79 23.43 21.67
CA GLU A 19 0.83 22.34 21.57
C GLU A 19 0.32 22.19 20.14
N VAL A 20 0.36 20.96 19.63
CA VAL A 20 -0.07 20.58 18.29
C VAL A 20 -1.04 19.42 18.43
N ASN A 21 -2.22 19.54 17.84
CA ASN A 21 -3.28 18.54 17.96
C ASN A 21 -3.34 17.63 16.73
N ALA A 22 -3.73 16.37 16.96
CA ALA A 22 -4.07 15.45 15.88
C ALA A 22 -5.19 16.03 15.00
N GLY A 23 -5.05 15.84 13.68
CA GLY A 23 -5.93 16.36 12.66
C GLY A 23 -5.58 17.77 12.16
N GLU A 24 -4.69 18.50 12.82
CA GLU A 24 -4.22 19.80 12.32
C GLU A 24 -3.32 19.63 11.09
N GLU A 25 -3.40 20.58 10.16
CA GLU A 25 -2.49 20.69 9.03
C GLU A 25 -1.56 21.89 9.28
N ARG A 26 -0.24 21.66 9.26
CA ARG A 26 0.73 22.70 9.59
C ARG A 26 1.98 22.57 8.74
N GLU A 27 2.55 23.72 8.37
CA GLU A 27 3.81 23.79 7.64
C GLU A 27 5.00 23.68 8.59
N PHE A 28 5.91 22.77 8.27
CA PHE A 28 7.17 22.59 8.97
C PHE A 28 8.34 22.70 8.01
N SER A 29 9.50 23.16 8.49
CA SER A 29 10.72 23.08 7.69
C SER A 29 11.10 21.62 7.46
N GLU A 30 11.69 21.30 6.30
CA GLU A 30 12.08 19.94 5.91
C GLU A 30 12.71 19.07 7.02
N PRO A 31 13.75 19.51 7.77
CA PRO A 31 14.36 18.66 8.80
C PRO A 31 13.42 18.32 9.96
N PHE A 32 12.46 19.20 10.29
CA PHE A 32 11.46 18.92 11.33
C PHE A 32 10.34 18.05 10.77
N ALA A 33 9.96 18.28 9.51
CA ALA A 33 8.93 17.49 8.86
C ALA A 33 9.33 16.00 8.78
N SER A 34 10.55 15.70 8.33
CA SER A 34 11.06 14.33 8.28
C SER A 34 11.06 13.65 9.65
N GLN A 35 11.52 14.35 10.69
CA GLN A 35 11.52 13.81 12.06
C GLN A 35 10.10 13.51 12.57
N LEU A 36 9.12 14.38 12.29
CA LEU A 36 7.73 14.15 12.70
C LEU A 36 7.10 12.93 11.99
N ILE A 37 7.47 12.70 10.73
CA ILE A 37 7.05 11.53 9.95
C ILE A 37 7.72 10.26 10.49
N GLU A 38 9.03 10.27 10.72
CA GLU A 38 9.77 9.14 11.32
C GLU A 38 9.20 8.73 12.69
N MET A 39 8.81 9.72 13.50
CA MET A 39 8.18 9.48 14.81
C MET A 39 6.70 9.09 14.72
N ASN A 40 6.13 8.97 13.51
CA ASN A 40 4.71 8.66 13.30
C ASN A 40 3.78 9.65 14.04
N LEU A 41 4.18 10.93 14.10
CA LEU A 41 3.40 12.04 14.66
C LEU A 41 2.66 12.83 13.58
N ALA A 42 3.12 12.76 12.34
CA ALA A 42 2.52 13.45 11.21
C ALA A 42 2.76 12.68 9.89
N GLU A 43 1.94 12.97 8.88
CA GLU A 43 2.05 12.42 7.53
C GLU A 43 2.24 13.57 6.52
N GLN A 44 3.07 13.35 5.50
CA GLN A 44 3.23 14.34 4.43
C GLN A 44 1.99 14.37 3.56
N ILE A 45 1.34 15.53 3.53
CA ILE A 45 0.31 15.80 2.53
C ILE A 45 1.08 16.14 1.25
N LYS A 46 1.28 15.14 0.40
CA LYS A 46 1.60 15.45 -0.99
C LYS A 46 0.38 16.19 -1.53
N LEU A 47 0.52 17.50 -1.75
CA LEU A 47 -0.39 18.24 -2.61
C LEU A 47 -0.30 17.52 -3.95
N ALA A 48 -1.27 16.63 -4.19
CA ALA A 48 -1.38 15.91 -5.43
C ALA A 48 -1.72 16.94 -6.50
N ASP A 49 -0.70 17.52 -7.11
CA ASP A 49 -0.81 17.97 -8.48
C ASP A 49 -0.90 16.67 -9.30
N ASP A 50 -2.13 16.30 -9.65
CA ASP A 50 -2.54 15.16 -10.48
C ASP A 50 -3.06 13.87 -9.77
N VAL A 51 -4.13 13.33 -10.35
CA VAL A 51 -5.14 12.39 -9.84
C VAL A 51 -4.65 10.94 -9.88
N ILE A 52 -4.83 10.17 -8.79
CA ILE A 52 -5.17 8.73 -8.93
C ILE A 52 -6.19 8.34 -7.85
N ASP A 53 -7.42 8.11 -8.31
CA ASP A 53 -8.46 7.39 -7.62
C ASP A 53 -8.02 5.92 -7.50
N PHE A 54 -7.53 5.53 -6.32
CA PHE A 54 -7.33 4.13 -5.98
C PHE A 54 -8.57 3.64 -5.24
N GLU A 55 -9.63 3.26 -5.96
CA GLU A 55 -10.56 2.27 -5.44
C GLU A 55 -9.75 0.99 -5.15
N PRO A 56 -9.68 0.51 -3.89
CA PRO A 56 -9.14 -0.81 -3.65
C PRO A 56 -10.12 -1.80 -4.30
N LEU A 57 -9.78 -2.31 -5.48
CA LEU A 57 -10.45 -3.45 -6.08
C LEU A 57 -10.35 -4.58 -5.06
N ALA A 58 -11.44 -4.81 -4.32
CA ALA A 58 -11.60 -5.93 -3.45
C ALA A 58 -11.32 -7.19 -4.28
N GLU A 59 -10.13 -7.78 -4.06
CA GLU A 59 -9.71 -9.01 -4.68
C GLU A 59 -10.65 -10.11 -4.20
N LYS A 60 -11.68 -10.40 -5.02
CA LYS A 60 -12.52 -11.58 -4.84
C LYS A 60 -11.69 -12.80 -5.22
N VAL A 61 -10.90 -13.30 -4.27
CA VAL A 61 -10.37 -14.67 -4.33
C VAL A 61 -11.54 -15.60 -4.02
N ASP A 62 -12.33 -15.94 -5.04
CA ASP A 62 -13.11 -17.18 -5.06
C ASP A 62 -12.35 -18.15 -5.95
N LEU A 63 -11.31 -18.76 -5.40
CA LEU A 63 -10.67 -19.93 -6.02
C LEU A 63 -11.61 -21.10 -5.78
N SER A 64 -12.60 -21.20 -6.65
CA SER A 64 -13.51 -22.32 -6.75
C SER A 64 -12.70 -23.61 -6.84
N ASP A 65 -12.90 -24.43 -5.80
CA ASP A 65 -12.72 -25.86 -5.77
C ASP A 65 -12.88 -26.51 -7.15
N GLN A 66 -11.77 -26.77 -7.84
CA GLN A 66 -11.70 -27.77 -8.92
C GLN A 66 -10.33 -28.44 -8.89
N SER A 67 -10.25 -29.44 -7.99
CA SER A 67 -9.34 -30.56 -8.15
C SER A 67 -9.73 -31.35 -9.40
N GLN A 68 -8.91 -31.38 -10.45
CA GLN A 68 -8.81 -32.54 -11.35
C GLN A 68 -7.35 -32.80 -11.78
N PRO A 69 -6.90 -34.07 -11.76
CA PRO A 69 -5.48 -34.45 -11.81
C PRO A 69 -4.90 -34.66 -13.22
N LEU A 70 -3.60 -34.40 -13.33
CA LEU A 70 -2.58 -34.99 -14.24
C LEU A 70 -3.07 -35.76 -15.49
N GLU A 71 -3.00 -35.12 -16.66
CA GLU A 71 -2.92 -35.83 -17.95
C GLU A 71 -1.57 -36.57 -18.02
N SER A 72 -1.60 -37.85 -17.66
CA SER A 72 -0.49 -38.78 -17.83
C SER A 72 -0.29 -39.10 -19.31
N GLU A 73 0.98 -39.19 -19.68
CA GLU A 73 1.55 -39.38 -21.01
C GLU A 73 0.82 -40.39 -21.91
N ALA A 74 0.65 -40.02 -23.18
CA ALA A 74 0.16 -40.86 -24.25
C ALA A 74 1.04 -42.11 -24.42
N GLY A 75 0.58 -43.24 -23.88
CA GLY A 75 1.22 -44.54 -23.95
C GLY A 75 0.24 -45.65 -24.33
N ALA A 76 -0.50 -45.50 -25.42
CA ALA A 76 -1.27 -46.60 -26.01
C ALA A 76 -0.33 -47.49 -26.86
N ASN A 77 0.43 -48.32 -26.15
CA ASN A 77 0.90 -49.61 -26.68
C ASN A 77 -0.33 -50.51 -26.86
N ASN A 78 -0.54 -51.12 -28.04
CA ASN A 78 -1.11 -52.47 -28.21
C ASN A 78 -1.22 -52.86 -29.71
N PRO A 79 -1.30 -54.17 -30.04
CA PRO A 79 -0.33 -54.83 -30.92
C PRO A 79 -0.97 -55.61 -32.09
N GLU A 80 -0.10 -56.19 -32.94
CA GLU A 80 -0.27 -57.46 -33.67
C GLU A 80 -1.34 -57.61 -34.78
N SER A 81 -0.84 -58.21 -35.88
CA SER A 81 -1.51 -59.02 -36.92
C SER A 81 -2.91 -58.63 -37.43
N SER A 82 -2.99 -58.44 -38.75
CA SER A 82 -3.63 -59.45 -39.63
C SER A 82 -3.57 -59.06 -41.11
N GLN A 83 -3.30 -60.08 -41.93
CA GLN A 83 -3.39 -60.23 -43.40
C GLN A 83 -2.12 -60.07 -44.23
#